data_AF-A0A328C503-F1
#
_entry.id   AF-A0A328C503-F1
#
_cell.length_a   1.000
_cell.length_b   1.000
_cell.length_c   1.000
_cell.angle_alpha   90.00
_cell.angle_beta   90.00
_cell.angle_gamma   90.00
#
_symmetry.space_group_name_H-M   'P 1'
#
loop_
_entity.id
_entity.type
_entity.pdbx_description
1 polymer ?
#
loop_
_entity_poly.entity_id
_entity_poly.type
_entity_poly.pdbx_seq_one_letter_code
_entity_poly.pdbx_strand_id
1 'polypeptide(L)'
;MPTWSVRADRRNVDLSHLQSELNALGATVQGLRVETAEAAHFWNAPDQGAFRDFVAVGSISHSELRALEIVAEELIGEFGWTIDFTRHDETGL
;
A
#
# COMPACT_ATOMS: atom_id res chain seq x y z
N MET A 1 5.96 -16.01 0.53
CA MET A 1 4.74 -15.56 -0.19
C MET A 1 4.95 -14.10 -0.55
N PRO A 2 4.85 -13.70 -1.83
CA PRO A 2 5.20 -12.33 -2.20
C PRO A 2 4.35 -11.32 -1.43
N THR A 3 5.02 -10.30 -0.90
CA THR A 3 4.42 -9.26 -0.06
C THR A 3 4.91 -7.91 -0.54
N TRP A 4 3.98 -7.00 -0.80
CA TRP A 4 4.29 -5.64 -1.23
C TRP A 4 3.85 -4.65 -0.17
N SER A 5 4.73 -3.72 0.19
CA SER A 5 4.38 -2.58 1.02
C SER A 5 3.65 -1.55 0.17
N VAL A 6 2.50 -1.10 0.67
CA VAL A 6 1.72 -0.01 0.08
C VAL A 6 2.12 1.28 0.80
N ARG A 7 2.58 2.26 0.03
CA ARG A 7 3.03 3.56 0.53
C ARG A 7 2.19 4.66 -0.09
N ALA A 8 1.96 5.73 0.66
CA ALA A 8 1.22 6.87 0.15
C ALA A 8 1.87 8.19 0.53
N ASP A 9 1.72 9.18 -0.36
CA ASP A 9 2.18 10.53 -0.16
C ASP A 9 1.28 11.24 0.85
N ARG A 10 1.78 11.40 2.06
CA ARG A 10 1.08 11.99 3.21
C ARG A 10 0.53 13.38 2.94
N ARG A 11 1.06 14.09 1.94
CA ARG A 11 0.66 15.46 1.60
C ARG A 11 -0.57 15.54 0.70
N ASN A 12 -0.88 14.46 -0.04
CA ASN A 12 -1.87 14.50 -1.11
C ASN A 12 -2.89 13.36 -1.05
N VAL A 13 -2.61 12.29 -0.30
CA VAL A 13 -3.51 11.14 -0.23
C VAL A 13 -4.68 11.38 0.74
N ASP A 14 -5.87 10.87 0.38
CA ASP A 14 -6.93 10.59 1.34
C ASP A 14 -6.66 9.22 1.98
N LEU A 15 -6.06 9.23 3.17
CA LEU A 15 -5.69 8.00 3.89
C LEU A 15 -6.90 7.13 4.21
N SER A 16 -8.02 7.74 4.61
CA SER A 16 -9.22 6.99 5.00
C SER A 16 -9.81 6.28 3.80
N HIS A 17 -9.84 6.95 2.65
CA HIS A 17 -10.28 6.34 1.41
C HIS A 17 -9.35 5.20 0.99
N LEU A 18 -8.03 5.42 0.99
CA LEU A 18 -7.06 4.37 0.64
C LEU A 18 -7.17 3.13 1.53
N GLN A 19 -7.31 3.31 2.84
CA GLN A 19 -7.47 2.17 3.76
C GLN A 19 -8.81 1.46 3.56
N SER A 20 -9.88 2.19 3.25
CA SER A 20 -11.18 1.59 2.89
C SER A 20 -11.05 0.72 1.65
N GLU A 21 -10.42 1.22 0.58
CA GLU A 21 -10.22 0.48 -0.67
C GLU A 21 -9.33 -0.76 -0.47
N LEU A 22 -8.24 -0.64 0.29
CA LEU A 22 -7.41 -1.79 0.64
C LEU A 22 -8.21 -2.89 1.35
N ASN A 23 -9.05 -2.51 2.32
CA ASN A 23 -9.90 -3.47 3.02
C ASN A 23 -10.99 -4.08 2.11
N ALA A 24 -11.58 -3.29 1.21
CA ALA A 24 -12.55 -3.76 0.23
C ALA A 24 -11.93 -4.77 -0.73
N LEU A 25 -10.70 -4.52 -1.21
CA LEU A 25 -9.93 -5.44 -2.04
C LEU A 25 -9.59 -6.72 -1.26
N GLY A 26 -9.18 -6.62 -0.01
CA GLY A 26 -8.92 -7.79 0.85
C GLY A 26 -10.15 -8.66 1.07
N ALA A 27 -11.35 -8.08 1.06
CA ALA A 27 -12.61 -8.81 1.19
C ALA A 27 -13.09 -9.44 -0.12
N THR A 28 -12.69 -8.90 -1.28
CA THR A 28 -13.21 -9.30 -2.59
C THR A 28 -12.26 -10.17 -3.40
N VAL A 29 -10.94 -9.95 -3.27
CA VAL A 29 -9.92 -10.73 -3.97
C VAL A 29 -9.61 -11.99 -3.17
N GLN A 30 -10.05 -13.13 -3.69
CA GLN A 30 -9.84 -14.43 -3.04
C GLN A 30 -8.35 -14.68 -2.80
N GLY A 31 -7.98 -14.92 -1.53
CA GLY A 31 -6.60 -15.23 -1.15
C GLY A 31 -5.71 -14.02 -0.88
N LEU A 32 -6.21 -12.79 -1.12
CA LEU A 32 -5.48 -11.57 -0.79
C LEU A 32 -5.51 -11.35 0.71
N ARG A 33 -4.33 -11.15 1.29
CA ARG A 33 -4.21 -10.68 2.67
C ARG A 33 -3.81 -9.22 2.66
N VAL A 34 -4.47 -8.43 3.49
CA VAL A 34 -4.26 -7.00 3.63
C VAL A 34 -4.01 -6.70 5.10
N GLU A 35 -2.94 -5.99 5.38
CA GLU A 35 -2.60 -5.51 6.72
C GLU A 35 -2.42 -3.99 6.66
N THR A 36 -3.33 -3.24 7.26
CA THR A 36 -3.23 -1.77 7.32
C THR A 36 -2.55 -1.32 8.61
N ALA A 37 -1.61 -0.38 8.51
CA ALA A 37 -1.03 0.29 9.65
C ALA A 37 -2.04 1.26 10.29
N GLU A 38 -1.87 1.53 11.59
CA GLU A 38 -2.67 2.55 12.28
C GLU A 38 -2.45 3.93 11.67
N ALA A 39 -3.51 4.73 11.55
CA ALA A 39 -3.41 6.10 11.00
C ALA A 39 -2.40 6.97 11.76
N ALA A 40 -2.23 6.74 13.07
CA ALA A 40 -1.23 7.46 13.87
C ALA A 40 0.20 7.23 13.38
N HIS A 41 0.53 6.02 12.88
CA HIS A 41 1.84 5.75 12.29
C HIS A 41 2.08 6.61 11.04
N PHE A 42 1.04 6.74 10.21
CA PHE A 42 1.12 7.52 8.98
C PHE A 42 1.34 9.01 9.25
N TRP A 43 0.53 9.60 10.13
CA TRP A 43 0.60 11.04 10.40
C TRP A 43 1.82 11.45 11.22
N ASN A 44 2.31 10.58 12.11
CA ASN A 44 3.47 10.85 12.96
C ASN A 44 4.81 10.42 12.35
N ALA A 45 4.82 9.93 11.10
CA ALA A 45 6.06 9.58 10.43
C ALA A 45 7.00 10.81 10.34
N PRO A 46 8.32 10.62 10.54
CA PRO A 46 9.28 11.72 10.43
C PRO A 46 9.25 12.36 9.05
N ASP A 47 9.02 13.67 8.98
CA ASP A 47 9.17 14.42 7.73
C ASP A 47 10.66 14.54 7.38
N GLN A 48 11.07 13.92 6.28
CA GLN A 48 12.46 13.98 5.81
C GLN A 48 12.74 15.19 4.90
N GLY A 49 11.79 16.11 4.77
CA GLY A 49 11.91 17.31 3.93
C GLY A 49 11.87 17.00 2.43
N ALA A 50 11.41 15.81 2.05
CA ALA A 50 11.28 15.41 0.66
C ALA A 50 10.14 16.19 -0.03
N PHE A 51 10.22 16.36 -1.36
CA PHE A 51 9.12 16.96 -2.13
C PHE A 51 7.85 16.10 -2.04
N ARG A 52 8.02 14.77 -2.06
CA ARG A 52 6.98 13.77 -1.84
C ARG A 52 7.28 12.98 -0.57
N ASP A 53 6.31 12.85 0.31
CA ASP A 53 6.51 12.26 1.64
C ASP A 53 5.77 10.92 1.73
N PHE A 54 6.39 9.88 1.15
CA PHE A 54 5.81 8.55 1.07
C PHE A 54 5.98 7.77 2.38
N VAL A 55 4.87 7.53 3.04
CA VAL A 55 4.80 6.79 4.30
C VAL A 55 4.09 5.46 4.07
N ALA A 56 4.52 4.40 4.76
CA ALA A 56 3.88 3.10 4.68
C ALA A 56 2.46 3.16 5.26
N VAL A 57 1.49 2.65 4.50
CA VAL A 57 0.07 2.57 4.87
C VAL A 57 -0.30 1.15 5.26
N GLY A 58 0.42 0.16 4.74
CA GLY A 58 0.16 -1.24 5.00
C GLY A 58 0.94 -2.17 4.09
N SER A 59 0.49 -3.42 4.01
CA SER A 59 1.00 -4.41 3.08
C SER A 59 -0.11 -5.24 2.47
N ILE A 60 0.16 -5.75 1.27
CA ILE A 60 -0.67 -6.73 0.57
C ILE A 60 0.18 -7.97 0.28
N SER A 61 -0.42 -9.16 0.44
CA SER A 61 0.26 -10.42 0.14
C SER A 61 -0.70 -11.44 -0.46
N HIS A 62 -0.17 -12.25 -1.38
CA HIS A 62 -0.94 -13.24 -2.14
C HIS A 62 -0.01 -14.36 -2.62
N SER A 63 -0.51 -15.58 -2.85
CA SER A 63 0.31 -16.68 -3.38
C SER A 63 0.78 -16.44 -4.81
N GLU A 64 -0.09 -15.83 -5.62
CA GLU A 64 0.14 -15.46 -7.01
C GLU A 64 0.60 -14.01 -7.16
N LEU A 65 1.74 -13.79 -7.82
CA LEU A 65 2.27 -12.44 -8.10
C LEU A 65 1.32 -11.63 -8.99
N ARG A 66 0.66 -12.26 -9.96
CA ARG A 66 -0.25 -11.58 -10.89
C ARG A 66 -1.46 -10.95 -10.18
N ALA A 67 -1.91 -11.55 -9.07
CA ALA A 67 -2.98 -10.96 -8.26
C ALA A 67 -2.53 -9.65 -7.59
N LEU A 68 -1.28 -9.60 -7.10
CA LEU A 68 -0.71 -8.37 -6.54
C LEU A 68 -0.54 -7.28 -7.62
N GLU A 69 -0.14 -7.66 -8.83
CA GLU A 69 -0.05 -6.74 -9.97
C GLU A 69 -1.42 -6.14 -10.32
N ILE A 70 -2.48 -6.96 -10.38
CA ILE A 70 -3.83 -6.48 -10.65
C ILE A 70 -4.30 -5.53 -9.55
N VAL A 71 -4.11 -5.90 -8.27
CA VAL A 71 -4.46 -5.04 -7.13
C VAL A 71 -3.71 -3.70 -7.19
N ALA A 72 -2.43 -3.72 -7.55
CA ALA A 72 -1.66 -2.48 -7.71
C ALA A 72 -2.13 -1.66 -8.90
N GLU A 73 -2.45 -2.28 -10.05
CA GLU A 73 -3.00 -1.60 -11.23
C GLU A 73 -4.32 -0.88 -10.88
N GLU A 74 -5.24 -1.54 -10.16
CA GLU A 74 -6.51 -0.94 -9.71
C GLU A 74 -6.28 0.26 -8.76
N LEU A 75 -5.43 0.09 -7.74
CA LEU A 75 -5.11 1.16 -6.80
C LEU A 75 -4.39 2.34 -7.47
N ILE A 76 -3.51 2.08 -8.45
CA ILE A 76 -2.86 3.15 -9.23
C ILE A 76 -3.90 3.85 -10.13
N GLY A 77 -4.89 3.12 -10.65
CA GLY A 77 -6.00 3.70 -11.38
C GLY A 77 -6.78 4.72 -10.54
N GLU A 78 -7.05 4.41 -9.28
CA GLU A 78 -7.83 5.25 -8.37
C GLU A 78 -7.01 6.39 -7.75
N PHE A 79 -5.84 6.09 -7.19
CA PHE A 79 -5.04 7.05 -6.41
C PHE A 79 -3.92 7.71 -7.22
N GLY A 80 -3.68 7.24 -8.44
CA GLY A 80 -2.69 7.79 -9.36
C GLY A 80 -1.29 7.84 -8.76
N TRP A 81 -0.64 8.98 -8.96
CA TRP A 81 0.73 9.19 -8.52
C TRP A 81 0.87 9.21 -7.00
N THR A 82 -0.21 9.37 -6.21
CA THR A 82 -0.14 9.57 -4.75
C THR A 82 0.23 8.33 -3.96
N ILE A 83 0.24 7.15 -4.58
CA ILE A 83 0.66 5.89 -3.96
C ILE A 83 1.87 5.28 -4.66
N ASP A 84 2.54 4.36 -3.98
CA ASP A 84 3.67 3.60 -4.51
C ASP A 84 3.74 2.21 -3.86
N PHE A 85 4.38 1.26 -4.53
CA PHE A 85 4.52 -0.12 -4.07
C PHE A 85 5.98 -0.52 -3.97
N THR A 86 6.40 -0.98 -2.79
CA THR A 86 7.73 -1.55 -2.60
C THR A 86 7.62 -3.07 -2.47
N ARG A 87 8.27 -3.80 -3.38
CA ARG A 87 8.32 -5.25 -3.35
C ARG A 87 9.33 -5.70 -2.31
N HIS A 88 8.92 -6.58 -1.39
CA HIS A 88 9.85 -7.26 -0.51
C HIS A 88 10.15 -8.64 -1.10
N ASP A 89 11.26 -8.74 -1.84
CA ASP A 89 11.78 -10.03 -2.25
C ASP A 89 12.41 -10.72 -1.03
N GLU A 90 12.10 -11.99 -0.81
CA GLU A 90 12.72 -12.85 0.20
C GLU A 90 14.20 -13.15 -0.18
N THR A 91 15.04 -12.11 -0.32
CA THR A 91 16.49 -12.21 -0.37
C THR A 91 17.10 -11.06 0.41
N GLY A 92 16.91 -11.09 1.73
CA GLY A 92 17.88 -10.51 2.65
C GLY A 92 19.08 -11.46 2.74
N LEU A 93 20.08 -11.23 1.89
CA LEU A 93 21.45 -11.66 2.17
C LEU A 93 22.06 -10.75 3.24
#